data_AF-A0A2E5K515-F1
#
_entry.id   AF-A0A2E5K515-F1
#
_cell.length_a   1.000
_cell.length_b   1.000
_cell.length_c   1.000
_cell.angle_alpha   90.00
_cell.angle_beta   90.00
_cell.angle_gamma   90.00
#
_symmetry.space_group_name_H-M   'P 1'
#
loop_
_entity.id
_entity.type
_entity.pdbx_description
1 polymer ?
#
loop_
_entity_poly.entity_id
_entity_poly.type
_entity_poly.pdbx_seq_one_letter_code
_entity_poly.pdbx_strand_id
1 'polypeptide(L)' 'MIEEEISSLLRDLLSATADSDSEGVLKATLALDSVQKERASEIPKQLQHYLERRSYPKALAFLEGCQDS' A
#
# COMPACT_ATOMS: atom_id res chain seq x y z
N MET A 1 -6.56 9.69 -7.52
CA MET A 1 -6.43 8.45 -8.32
C MET A 1 -6.28 7.27 -7.37
N ILE A 2 -6.60 6.02 -7.77
CA ILE A 2 -6.46 4.85 -6.86
C ILE A 2 -5.00 4.64 -6.42
N GLU A 3 -4.06 4.96 -7.30
CA GLU A 3 -2.61 4.91 -7.02
C GLU A 3 -2.20 5.88 -5.91
N GLU A 4 -2.75 7.09 -5.90
CA GLU A 4 -2.50 8.09 -4.83
C GLU A 4 -3.09 7.64 -3.49
N GLU A 5 -4.28 7.03 -3.53
CA GLU A 5 -4.93 6.47 -2.34
C GLU A 5 -4.10 5.32 -1.74
N ILE A 6 -3.67 4.37 -2.58
CA ILE A 6 -2.80 3.28 -2.16
C ILE A 6 -1.45 3.83 -1.65
N SER A 7 -0.86 4.82 -2.33
CA SER A 7 0.39 5.46 -1.90
C SER A 7 0.26 6.10 -0.51
N SER A 8 -0.84 6.82 -0.24
CA SER A 8 -1.11 7.40 1.07
C SER A 8 -1.23 6.32 2.15
N LEU A 9 -2.02 5.28 1.89
CA LEU A 9 -2.22 4.19 2.85
C LEU A 9 -0.92 3.41 3.14
N LEU A 10 -0.07 3.23 2.13
CA LEU A 10 1.24 2.59 2.30
C LEU A 10 2.17 3.45 3.16
N ARG A 11 2.17 4.77 2.97
CA ARG A 11 2.96 5.70 3.81
C ARG A 11 2.45 5.71 5.24
N ASP A 12 1.14 5.76 5.45
CA ASP A 12 0.53 5.70 6.78
C ASP A 12 0.88 4.39 7.49
N LEU A 13 0.81 3.26 6.77
CA LEU A 13 1.19 1.96 7.30
C LEU A 13 2.67 1.94 7.70
N LEU A 14 3.57 2.40 6.82
CA LEU A 14 5.00 2.39 7.09
C LEU A 14 5.38 3.33 8.25
N SER A 15 4.75 4.51 8.33
CA SER A 15 4.94 5.43 9.46
C SER A 15 4.45 4.80 10.77
N ALA A 16 3.24 4.23 10.78
CA ALA A 16 2.70 3.59 11.97
C ALA A 16 3.56 2.40 12.43
N THR A 17 4.13 1.64 11.49
CA THR A 17 5.09 0.57 11.85
C THR A 17 6.38 1.12 12.47
N ALA A 18 6.87 2.26 11.99
CA ALA A 18 8.08 2.91 12.54
C ALA A 18 7.80 3.49 13.94
N ASP A 19 6.62 4.05 14.16
CA ASP A 19 6.20 4.66 15.41
C ASP A 19 5.70 3.64 16.46
N SER A 20 5.69 2.34 16.13
CA SER A 20 5.07 1.28 16.94
C SER A 20 3.59 1.51 17.25
N ASP A 21 2.90 2.28 16.41
CA ASP A 21 1.46 2.54 16.51
C ASP A 21 0.67 1.34 15.96
N SER A 22 0.33 0.43 16.86
CA SER A 22 -0.40 -0.80 16.50
C SER A 22 -1.81 -0.53 15.98
N GLU A 23 -2.45 0.56 16.41
CA GLU A 23 -3.78 0.95 15.93
C GLU A 23 -3.70 1.53 14.52
N GLY A 24 -2.72 2.41 14.27
CA GLY A 24 -2.42 2.95 12.95
C GLY A 24 -2.10 1.85 11.92
N VAL A 25 -1.27 0.88 12.31
CA VAL A 25 -0.94 -0.28 11.44
C VAL A 25 -2.19 -1.07 11.09
N LEU A 26 -3.05 -1.37 12.07
CA LEU A 26 -4.28 -2.11 11.85
C LEU A 26 -5.23 -1.34 10.91
N LYS A 27 -5.42 -0.04 11.18
CA LYS A 27 -6.31 0.83 10.38
C LYS A 27 -5.84 0.93 8.93
N ALA A 28 -4.56 1.19 8.69
CA ALA A 28 -4.01 1.29 7.34
C ALA A 28 -4.08 -0.04 6.60
N THR A 29 -3.85 -1.17 7.29
CA THR A 29 -3.97 -2.51 6.70
C THR A 29 -5.41 -2.82 6.28
N LEU A 30 -6.39 -2.53 7.14
CA LEU A 30 -7.80 -2.75 6.82
C LEU A 30 -8.26 -1.90 5.64
N ALA A 31 -7.82 -0.64 5.57
CA ALA A 31 -8.11 0.24 4.45
C ALA A 31 -7.51 -0.29 3.14
N LEU A 32 -6.25 -0.77 3.16
CA LEU A 32 -5.62 -1.41 2.00
C LEU A 32 -6.36 -2.66 1.54
N ASP A 33 -6.82 -3.49 2.47
CA ASP A 33 -7.60 -4.70 2.15
C ASP A 33 -8.95 -4.35 1.53
N SER A 34 -9.61 -3.29 1.99
CA SER A 34 -10.86 -2.79 1.40
C SER A 34 -10.65 -2.30 -0.03
N VAL A 35 -9.63 -1.46 -0.27
CA VAL A 35 -9.30 -0.96 -1.61
C VAL A 35 -9.01 -2.12 -2.57
N GLN A 36 -8.24 -3.13 -2.12
CA GLN A 36 -7.95 -4.32 -2.92
C GLN A 36 -9.20 -5.14 -3.25
N LYS A 37 -10.18 -5.22 -2.35
CA LYS A 37 -11.41 -5.99 -2.59
C LYS A 37 -12.40 -5.25 -3.49
N GLU A 38 -12.59 -3.95 -3.24
CA GLU A 38 -13.63 -3.17 -3.91
C GLU A 38 -13.20 -2.71 -5.30
N ARG A 39 -11.89 -2.49 -5.49
CA ARG A 39 -11.36 -1.80 -6.68
C ARG A 39 -10.21 -2.55 -7.33
N ALA A 40 -10.15 -3.87 -7.16
CA ALA A 40 -9.10 -4.74 -7.73
C ALA A 40 -8.84 -4.49 -9.22
N SER A 41 -9.89 -4.25 -10.01
CA SER A 41 -9.80 -4.04 -11.46
C SER A 41 -9.13 -2.72 -11.86
N GLU A 42 -9.03 -1.76 -10.93
CA GLU A 42 -8.37 -0.47 -11.14
C GLU A 42 -6.89 -0.49 -10.70
N ILE A 43 -6.45 -1.53 -10.00
CA ILE A 43 -5.08 -1.66 -9.49
C ILE A 43 -4.19 -2.29 -10.58
N PRO A 44 -3.05 -1.67 -10.94
CA PRO A 44 -2.07 -2.30 -11.82
C PRO A 44 -1.63 -3.68 -11.30
N LYS A 45 -1.58 -4.69 -12.18
CA LYS A 45 -1.23 -6.08 -11.80
C LYS A 45 0.07 -6.18 -10.98
N GLN A 46 1.07 -5.38 -11.33
CA GLN A 46 2.35 -5.38 -10.62
C GLN A 46 2.22 -4.83 -9.19
N LEU A 47 1.43 -3.76 -9.00
CA LEU A 47 1.11 -3.22 -7.69
C LEU A 47 0.31 -4.22 -6.86
N GLN A 48 -0.69 -4.85 -7.45
CA GLN A 48 -1.49 -5.90 -6.80
C GLN A 48 -0.60 -7.03 -6.29
N HIS A 49 0.38 -7.49 -7.08
CA HIS A 49 1.33 -8.51 -6.66
C HIS A 49 2.13 -8.12 -5.40
N TYR A 50 2.57 -6.85 -5.31
CA TYR A 50 3.27 -6.37 -4.12
C TYR A 50 2.35 -6.30 -2.89
N LEU A 51 1.11 -5.85 -3.07
CA LEU A 51 0.12 -5.76 -1.99
C LEU A 51 -0.25 -7.15 -1.45
N GLU A 52 -0.51 -8.13 -2.32
CA GLU A 52 -0.82 -9.53 -1.93
C GLU A 52 0.31 -10.17 -1.11
N ARG A 53 1.56 -9.84 -1.43
CA ARG A 53 2.75 -10.33 -0.72
C ARG A 53 3.12 -9.49 0.51
N ARG A 54 2.28 -8.51 0.86
CA ARG A 54 2.54 -7.52 1.93
C ARG A 54 3.92 -6.86 1.80
N SER A 55 4.39 -6.71 0.58
CA SER A 55 5.67 -6.07 0.25
C SER A 55 5.46 -4.56 0.13
N TYR A 56 4.95 -3.94 1.20
CA TYR A 56 4.53 -2.53 1.22
C TYR A 56 5.62 -1.54 0.78
N PRO A 57 6.91 -1.69 1.17
CA PRO A 57 7.97 -0.83 0.66
C PRO A 57 8.15 -0.92 -0.86
N LYS A 58 8.01 -2.12 -1.44
CA LYS A 58 8.12 -2.31 -2.90
C LYS A 58 6.90 -1.75 -3.65
N ALA A 59 5.71 -1.89 -3.06
CA ALA A 59 4.49 -1.29 -3.58
C ALA A 59 4.62 0.24 -3.64
N LEU A 60 5.17 0.85 -2.59
CA LEU A 60 5.40 2.30 -2.54
C LEU A 60 6.47 2.73 -3.55
N ALA A 61 7.60 2.02 -3.63
CA ALA A 61 8.65 2.31 -4.60
C ALA A 61 8.14 2.24 -6.05
N PHE A 62 7.28 1.26 -6.36
CA PHE A 62 6.62 1.14 -7.66
C PHE A 62 5.75 2.38 -7.97
N LEU A 63 4.96 2.84 -6.99
CA LEU A 63 4.09 4.01 -7.13
C LEU A 63 4.86 5.34 -7.24
N GLU A 64 6.02 5.43 -6.60
CA GLU A 64 6.88 6.62 -6.64
C GLU A 64 7.76 6.69 -7.91
N GLY A 65 7.68 5.68 -8.79
CA GLY A 65 8.54 5.60 -9.97
C GLY A 65 10.00 5.32 -9.62
N CYS A 66 10.29 4.92 -8.38
CA CYS A 66 11.60 4.48 -7.93
C CYS A 66 11.78 3.02 -8.36
N GLN A 67 11.77 2.77 -9.67
CA GLN A 67 12.30 1.52 -10.21
C GLN A 67 13.82 1.62 -10.08
N ASP A 68 14.41 0.84 -9.16
CA ASP A 68 15.85 0.58 -9.15
C ASP A 68 16.30 0.34 -10.60
N SER A 69 17.06 1.30 -11.13
CA SER A 69 17.71 1.22 -12.45
C SER A 69 18.99 0.42 -12.36
#